data_AF-A0A511TDL6-F1
#
_entry.id   AF-A0A511TDL6-F1
#
_cell.length_a   1.000
_cell.length_b   1.000
_cell.length_c   1.000
_cell.angle_alpha   90.00
_cell.angle_beta   90.00
_cell.angle_gamma   90.00
#
_symmetry.space_group_name_H-M   'P 1'
#
loop_
_entity.id
_entity.type
_entity.pdbx_description
1 polymer ?
#
loop_
_entity_poly.entity_id
_entity_poly.type
_entity_poly.pdbx_seq_one_letter_code
_entity_poly.pdbx_strand_id
1 'polypeptide(L)'
;MRSRFLPTLALASTLALPAFAGDDAARKSASPVKVVCATTAKDGSRVVQGTDLVIEAGEKAKDVVAVEGDIIIRKGATVEDAVAIRGRVIVEAGAVVKGDAVSMGGEVRLQGNARVEGSAVALGGKLTTDKDVHIEGDRISLSFEIGGKDLLRGFIEDALDEESGCHIIDNDDVTDA
;
A
#
# COMPACT_ATOMS: atom_id res chain seq x y z
N MET A 1 -73.18 -4.42 -6.07
CA MET A 1 -73.65 -5.24 -7.22
C MET A 1 -72.77 -4.86 -8.41
N ARG A 2 -71.89 -5.75 -8.90
CA ARG A 2 -72.04 -6.57 -10.14
C ARG A 2 -72.43 -5.67 -11.35
N SER A 3 -71.71 -5.57 -12.45
CA SER A 3 -71.03 -6.58 -13.29
C SER A 3 -70.18 -5.83 -14.34
N ARG A 4 -68.88 -6.12 -14.52
CA ARG A 4 -68.27 -6.84 -15.65
C ARG A 4 -69.08 -6.82 -16.96
N PHE A 5 -68.50 -6.31 -18.05
CA PHE A 5 -68.40 -6.96 -19.38
C PHE A 5 -67.31 -6.29 -20.23
N LEU A 6 -66.29 -7.06 -20.59
CA LEU A 6 -65.33 -6.85 -21.69
C LEU A 6 -66.03 -7.23 -23.02
N PRO A 7 -65.59 -6.70 -24.19
CA PRO A 7 -64.61 -7.48 -24.97
C PRO A 7 -63.64 -6.66 -25.87
N THR A 8 -62.45 -7.24 -26.02
CA THR A 8 -61.63 -7.35 -27.26
C THR A 8 -61.33 -6.10 -28.11
N LEU A 9 -60.08 -5.64 -28.05
CA LEU A 9 -59.32 -5.27 -29.24
C LEU A 9 -57.84 -5.56 -29.00
N ALA A 10 -57.41 -6.72 -29.51
CA ALA A 10 -56.02 -7.13 -29.55
C ALA A 10 -55.30 -6.29 -30.63
N LEU A 11 -54.50 -5.32 -30.21
CA LEU A 11 -53.51 -4.67 -31.06
C LEU A 11 -52.16 -5.31 -30.78
N ALA A 12 -51.81 -6.30 -31.61
CA ALA A 12 -50.46 -6.81 -31.72
C ALA A 12 -49.60 -5.75 -32.39
N SER A 13 -48.70 -5.14 -31.63
CA SER A 13 -47.68 -4.22 -32.13
C SER A 13 -46.31 -4.80 -31.79
N THR A 14 -45.92 -5.80 -32.57
CA THR A 14 -44.52 -6.22 -32.72
C THR A 14 -43.77 -5.13 -33.46
N LEU A 15 -42.95 -4.34 -32.77
CA LEU A 15 -41.96 -3.47 -33.41
C LEU A 15 -40.77 -3.23 -32.47
N ALA A 16 -39.62 -3.68 -32.97
CA ALA A 16 -38.27 -3.22 -32.67
C ALA A 16 -37.74 -3.45 -31.24
N LEU A 17 -36.91 -4.50 -31.13
CA LEU A 17 -35.86 -4.56 -30.12
C LEU A 17 -34.92 -3.36 -30.31
N PRO A 18 -34.58 -2.59 -29.27
CA PRO A 18 -33.24 -2.04 -29.21
C PRO A 18 -32.35 -3.24 -28.86
N ALA A 19 -31.68 -3.77 -29.88
CA ALA A 19 -30.44 -4.48 -29.67
C ALA A 19 -29.47 -3.50 -29.01
N PHE A 20 -29.48 -3.44 -27.68
CA PHE A 20 -28.35 -2.92 -26.93
C PHE A 20 -27.22 -3.92 -27.12
N ALA A 21 -26.52 -3.77 -28.24
CA ALA A 21 -25.12 -4.11 -28.36
C ALA A 21 -24.38 -3.24 -27.34
N GLY A 22 -24.32 -3.72 -26.10
CA GLY A 22 -23.35 -3.28 -25.11
C GLY A 22 -21.99 -3.74 -25.60
N ASP A 23 -21.39 -2.91 -26.44
CA ASP A 23 -20.01 -2.99 -26.88
C ASP A 23 -19.12 -2.59 -25.71
N ASP A 24 -19.09 -3.43 -24.66
CA ASP A 24 -18.04 -3.37 -23.66
C ASP A 24 -16.86 -4.18 -24.16
N ALA A 25 -16.17 -3.59 -25.13
CA ALA A 25 -14.74 -3.72 -25.32
C ALA A 25 -13.99 -3.15 -24.09
N ALA A 26 -14.34 -3.60 -22.89
CA ALA A 26 -13.63 -3.30 -21.65
C ALA A 26 -12.62 -4.42 -21.41
N ARG A 27 -11.47 -4.27 -22.08
CA ARG A 27 -10.15 -4.70 -21.61
C ARG A 27 -10.10 -6.14 -21.05
N LYS A 28 -9.69 -7.08 -21.91
CA LYS A 28 -8.84 -8.20 -21.50
C LYS A 28 -7.60 -7.63 -20.78
N SER A 29 -7.73 -7.32 -19.50
CA SER A 29 -6.59 -7.32 -18.60
C SER A 29 -6.30 -8.78 -18.35
N ALA A 30 -5.45 -9.36 -19.20
CA ALA A 30 -4.76 -10.58 -18.88
C ALA A 30 -3.83 -10.27 -17.70
N SER A 31 -4.42 -10.10 -16.51
CA SER A 31 -3.67 -10.14 -15.27
C SER A 31 -3.10 -11.55 -15.18
N PRO A 32 -1.79 -11.73 -14.98
CA PRO A 32 -1.26 -13.06 -14.70
C PRO A 32 -2.07 -13.63 -13.54
N VAL A 33 -2.51 -14.88 -13.65
CA VAL A 33 -3.22 -15.57 -12.57
C VAL A 33 -2.33 -15.50 -11.34
N LYS A 34 -2.57 -14.51 -10.47
CA LYS A 34 -1.83 -14.35 -9.22
C LYS A 34 -2.40 -15.43 -8.31
N VAL A 35 -1.57 -16.41 -7.97
CA VAL A 35 -1.96 -17.45 -7.02
C VAL A 35 -2.13 -16.75 -5.68
N VAL A 36 -3.38 -16.59 -5.27
CA VAL A 36 -3.74 -16.00 -3.98
C VAL A 36 -4.01 -17.13 -3.01
N CYS A 37 -3.17 -17.27 -2.00
CA CYS A 37 -3.39 -18.17 -0.89
C CYS A 37 -3.86 -17.34 0.30
N ALA A 38 -4.98 -17.71 0.91
CA ALA A 38 -5.46 -17.10 2.15
C ALA A 38 -5.86 -18.20 3.11
N THR A 39 -5.32 -18.16 4.32
CA THR A 39 -5.68 -19.08 5.40
C THR A 39 -5.96 -18.29 6.67
N THR A 40 -6.94 -18.76 7.44
CA THR A 40 -7.26 -18.24 8.76
C THR A 40 -7.20 -19.39 9.74
N ALA A 41 -6.35 -19.25 10.75
CA ALA A 41 -6.23 -20.21 11.82
C ALA A 41 -7.38 -20.06 12.83
N LYS A 42 -7.60 -21.10 13.63
CA LYS A 42 -8.69 -21.12 14.63
C LYS A 42 -8.50 -20.10 15.75
N ASP A 43 -7.28 -19.63 15.95
CA ASP A 43 -6.90 -18.62 16.95
C ASP A 43 -7.00 -17.18 16.41
N GLY A 44 -7.46 -17.00 15.17
CA GLY A 44 -7.65 -15.67 14.57
C GLY A 44 -6.42 -15.14 13.83
N SER A 45 -5.35 -15.94 13.69
CA SER A 45 -4.20 -15.60 12.83
C SER A 45 -4.58 -15.73 11.35
N ARG A 46 -4.07 -14.82 10.52
CA ARG A 46 -4.38 -14.73 9.09
C ARG A 46 -3.10 -14.64 8.30
N VAL A 47 -2.99 -15.47 7.28
CA VAL A 47 -1.87 -15.44 6.36
C VAL A 47 -2.39 -15.33 4.95
N VAL A 48 -1.88 -14.34 4.22
CA VAL A 48 -2.16 -14.16 2.79
C VAL A 48 -0.86 -14.17 2.00
N GLN A 49 -0.93 -14.70 0.78
CA GLN A 49 0.13 -14.59 -0.20
C GLN A 49 -0.44 -14.03 -1.50
N GLY A 50 0.27 -13.06 -2.08
CA GLY A 50 -0.09 -12.47 -3.35
C GLY A 50 -1.32 -11.55 -3.27
N THR A 51 -1.73 -11.11 -2.09
CA THR A 51 -2.79 -10.11 -1.93
C THR A 51 -2.55 -9.32 -0.66
N ASP A 52 -3.20 -8.17 -0.56
CA ASP A 52 -3.18 -7.36 0.65
C ASP A 52 -4.11 -7.96 1.71
N LEU A 53 -3.73 -7.83 2.97
CA LEU A 53 -4.51 -8.20 4.14
C LEU A 53 -4.98 -6.95 4.86
N VAL A 54 -6.28 -6.70 4.80
CA VAL A 54 -6.92 -5.57 5.47
C VAL A 54 -7.59 -6.08 6.74
N ILE A 55 -7.26 -5.46 7.87
CA ILE A 55 -7.95 -5.66 9.15
C ILE A 55 -8.87 -4.47 9.35
N GLU A 56 -10.17 -4.75 9.33
CA GLU A 56 -11.20 -3.70 9.31
C GLU A 56 -11.34 -3.02 10.67
N ALA A 57 -11.95 -1.84 10.69
CA ALA A 57 -12.09 -1.05 11.91
C ALA A 57 -12.83 -1.83 13.02
N GLY A 58 -12.23 -1.87 14.22
CA GLY A 58 -12.79 -2.59 15.38
C GLY A 58 -12.60 -4.11 15.33
N GLU A 59 -11.99 -4.64 14.27
CA GLU A 59 -11.65 -6.05 14.16
C GLU A 59 -10.43 -6.38 15.03
N LYS A 60 -10.41 -7.63 15.51
CA LYS A 60 -9.26 -8.18 16.23
C LYS A 60 -8.69 -9.35 15.45
N ALA A 61 -7.40 -9.30 15.19
CA ALA A 61 -6.65 -10.43 14.66
C ALA A 61 -5.49 -10.74 15.61
N LYS A 62 -5.01 -11.97 15.55
CA LYS A 62 -3.87 -12.38 16.35
C LYS A 62 -2.59 -12.08 15.57
N ASP A 63 -2.11 -13.04 14.79
CA ASP A 63 -0.95 -12.85 13.93
C ASP A 63 -1.42 -12.58 12.51
N VAL A 64 -0.98 -11.49 11.91
CA VAL A 64 -1.30 -11.14 10.52
C VAL A 64 -0.05 -11.14 9.68
N VAL A 65 -0.01 -11.99 8.66
CA VAL A 65 1.15 -12.16 7.78
C VAL A 65 0.72 -11.98 6.33
N ALA A 66 1.42 -11.12 5.60
CA ALA A 66 1.24 -10.95 4.16
C ALA A 66 2.56 -11.18 3.44
N VAL A 67 2.55 -12.05 2.43
CA VAL A 67 3.70 -12.30 1.56
C VAL A 67 3.35 -11.78 0.16
N GLU A 68 4.16 -10.88 -0.40
CA GLU A 68 3.88 -10.22 -1.69
C GLU A 68 2.53 -9.46 -1.68
N GLY A 69 2.28 -8.77 -0.58
CA GLY A 69 1.11 -7.93 -0.35
C GLY A 69 1.28 -7.07 0.89
N ASP A 70 0.44 -6.06 1.02
CA ASP A 70 0.47 -5.10 2.12
C ASP A 70 -0.44 -5.56 3.27
N ILE A 71 -0.08 -5.18 4.50
CA ILE A 71 -0.94 -5.28 5.68
C ILE A 71 -1.47 -3.89 5.98
N ILE A 72 -2.79 -3.75 6.06
CA ILE A 72 -3.47 -2.49 6.35
C ILE A 72 -4.32 -2.68 7.60
N ILE A 73 -3.91 -2.06 8.69
CA ILE A 73 -4.61 -2.14 9.98
C ILE A 73 -5.40 -0.84 10.13
N ARG A 74 -6.72 -0.95 9.97
CA ARG A 74 -7.61 0.21 10.00
C ARG A 74 -7.76 0.78 11.40
N LYS A 75 -8.19 2.05 11.47
CA LYS A 75 -8.50 2.73 12.74
C LYS A 75 -9.32 1.85 13.70
N GLY A 76 -8.86 1.74 14.94
CA GLY A 76 -9.56 1.00 16.00
C GLY A 76 -9.46 -0.53 15.88
N ALA A 77 -8.80 -1.06 14.85
CA ALA A 77 -8.43 -2.47 14.81
C ALA A 77 -7.33 -2.76 15.85
N THR A 78 -7.28 -4.01 16.30
CA THR A 78 -6.22 -4.50 17.19
C THR A 78 -5.61 -5.76 16.62
N VAL A 79 -4.30 -5.79 16.48
CA VAL A 79 -3.55 -6.99 16.08
C VAL A 79 -2.51 -7.34 17.15
N GLU A 80 -2.16 -8.61 17.28
CA GLU A 80 -1.04 -9.04 18.12
C GLU A 80 0.25 -8.74 17.36
N ASP A 81 0.55 -9.48 16.30
CA ASP A 81 1.74 -9.27 15.46
C ASP A 81 1.37 -9.00 14.01
N ALA A 82 2.12 -8.12 13.34
CA ALA A 82 1.93 -7.79 11.93
C ALA A 82 3.23 -7.91 11.14
N VAL A 83 3.30 -8.84 10.19
CA VAL A 83 4.51 -9.12 9.41
C VAL A 83 4.24 -9.11 7.91
N ALA A 84 4.78 -8.13 7.19
CA ALA A 84 4.72 -8.06 5.73
C ALA A 84 6.08 -8.40 5.09
N ILE A 85 6.08 -9.32 4.12
CA ILE A 85 7.28 -9.70 3.35
C ILE A 85 7.10 -9.24 1.90
N ARG A 86 8.02 -8.40 1.42
CA ARG A 86 7.94 -7.69 0.13
C ARG A 86 6.63 -6.91 -0.01
N GLY A 87 6.27 -6.24 1.08
CA GLY A 87 5.06 -5.44 1.22
C GLY A 87 5.18 -4.52 2.41
N ARG A 88 4.17 -3.68 2.61
CA ARG A 88 4.16 -2.63 3.63
C ARG A 88 3.28 -3.03 4.80
N VAL A 89 3.64 -2.56 6.00
CA VAL A 89 2.75 -2.57 7.16
C VAL A 89 2.26 -1.14 7.37
N ILE A 90 0.97 -0.92 7.20
CA ILE A 90 0.34 0.39 7.34
C ILE A 90 -0.58 0.33 8.56
N VAL A 91 -0.21 1.05 9.61
CA VAL A 91 -0.99 1.18 10.84
C VAL A 91 -1.67 2.54 10.83
N GLU A 92 -2.99 2.55 10.68
CA GLU A 92 -3.76 3.78 10.63
C GLU A 92 -3.90 4.45 12.00
N ALA A 93 -4.32 5.73 11.98
CA ALA A 93 -4.51 6.51 13.17
C ALA A 93 -5.48 5.85 14.16
N GLY A 94 -5.04 5.62 15.40
CA GLY A 94 -5.82 4.97 16.45
C GLY A 94 -5.96 3.45 16.31
N ALA A 95 -5.20 2.81 15.42
CA ALA A 95 -5.01 1.36 15.44
C ALA A 95 -3.97 0.95 16.50
N VAL A 96 -4.07 -0.29 16.96
CA VAL A 96 -3.20 -0.86 18.01
C VAL A 96 -2.54 -2.14 17.52
N VAL A 97 -1.22 -2.21 17.60
CA VAL A 97 -0.41 -3.42 17.46
C VAL A 97 0.14 -3.73 18.85
N LYS A 98 -0.18 -4.91 19.41
CA LYS A 98 0.24 -5.27 20.77
C LYS A 98 1.66 -5.85 20.83
N GLY A 99 2.06 -6.54 19.79
CA GLY A 99 3.40 -7.04 19.59
C GLY A 99 4.10 -6.19 18.55
N ASP A 100 4.70 -6.86 17.57
CA ASP A 100 5.62 -6.23 16.62
C ASP A 100 4.94 -5.87 15.28
N ALA A 101 5.35 -4.73 14.73
CA ALA A 101 5.02 -4.31 13.37
C ALA A 101 6.26 -4.40 12.49
N VAL A 102 6.35 -5.43 11.65
CA VAL A 102 7.55 -5.77 10.89
C VAL A 102 7.27 -5.75 9.39
N SER A 103 8.09 -5.02 8.63
CA SER A 103 8.14 -5.10 7.17
C SER A 103 9.53 -5.51 6.71
N MET A 104 9.60 -6.51 5.82
CA MET A 104 10.82 -6.97 5.17
C MET A 104 10.78 -6.61 3.67
N GLY A 105 11.71 -5.78 3.20
CA GLY A 105 11.81 -5.30 1.83
C GLY A 105 10.74 -4.28 1.46
N GLY A 106 10.14 -3.61 2.43
CA GLY A 106 9.04 -2.66 2.23
C GLY A 106 9.09 -1.48 3.20
N GLU A 107 7.93 -1.01 3.62
CA GLU A 107 7.80 0.12 4.55
C GLU A 107 6.95 -0.26 5.75
N VAL A 108 7.36 0.15 6.95
CA VAL A 108 6.44 0.26 8.09
C VAL A 108 6.00 1.72 8.19
N ARG A 109 4.71 1.97 8.02
CA ARG A 109 4.11 3.31 8.08
C ARG A 109 3.14 3.39 9.25
N LEU A 110 3.48 4.20 10.24
CA LEU A 110 2.62 4.47 11.41
C LEU A 110 2.02 5.86 11.31
N GLN A 111 0.70 5.94 11.22
CA GLN A 111 -0.03 7.22 11.19
C GLN A 111 -0.24 7.78 12.60
N GLY A 112 -0.57 9.07 12.71
CA GLY A 112 -0.66 9.75 14.01
C GLY A 112 -1.64 9.09 14.97
N ASN A 113 -1.27 8.99 16.25
CA ASN A 113 -1.98 8.22 17.29
C ASN A 113 -2.04 6.70 17.07
N ALA A 114 -1.29 6.13 16.14
CA ALA A 114 -1.05 4.68 16.12
C ALA A 114 -0.26 4.27 17.37
N ARG A 115 -0.57 3.08 17.90
CA ARG A 115 0.13 2.50 19.06
C ARG A 115 0.71 1.14 18.69
N VAL A 116 2.00 0.97 18.96
CA VAL A 116 2.73 -0.29 18.85
C VAL A 116 3.34 -0.57 20.22
N GLU A 117 2.87 -1.60 20.91
CA GLU A 117 3.36 -1.96 22.25
C GLU A 117 4.65 -2.80 22.17
N GLY A 118 4.90 -3.47 21.05
CA GLY A 118 6.21 -4.04 20.73
C GLY A 118 7.08 -3.10 19.90
N SER A 119 7.82 -3.68 18.95
CA SER A 119 8.79 -3.00 18.11
C SER A 119 8.23 -2.68 16.73
N ALA A 120 8.69 -1.58 16.15
CA ALA A 120 8.44 -1.22 14.75
C ALA A 120 9.72 -1.42 13.95
N VAL A 121 9.72 -2.38 13.03
CA VAL A 121 10.93 -2.87 12.35
C VAL A 121 10.74 -2.85 10.83
N ALA A 122 11.54 -2.07 10.12
CA ALA A 122 11.66 -2.12 8.67
C ALA A 122 13.05 -2.64 8.28
N LEU A 123 13.12 -3.85 7.71
CA LEU A 123 14.35 -4.48 7.23
C LEU A 123 14.43 -4.40 5.71
N GLY A 124 15.53 -3.90 5.15
CA GLY A 124 15.67 -3.65 3.72
C GLY A 124 14.71 -2.60 3.18
N GLY A 125 14.36 -1.62 4.00
CA GLY A 125 13.24 -0.74 3.74
C GLY A 125 13.24 0.53 4.60
N LYS A 126 12.05 1.11 4.81
CA LYS A 126 11.91 2.37 5.55
C LYS A 126 10.88 2.27 6.67
N LEU A 127 11.20 2.85 7.82
CA LEU A 127 10.21 3.14 8.87
C LEU A 127 9.80 4.60 8.77
N THR A 128 8.52 4.87 8.51
CA THR A 128 7.94 6.22 8.49
C THR A 128 6.92 6.34 9.63
N THR A 129 7.08 7.34 10.48
CA THR A 129 6.15 7.61 11.58
C THR A 129 5.66 9.05 11.51
N ASP A 130 4.36 9.26 11.63
CA ASP A 130 3.77 10.58 11.79
C ASP A 130 4.00 11.11 13.23
N LYS A 131 3.56 12.34 13.51
CA LYS A 131 3.56 12.91 14.86
C LYS A 131 2.61 12.12 15.77
N ASP A 132 2.94 12.06 17.06
CA ASP A 132 2.10 11.43 18.11
C ASP A 132 1.94 9.90 18.02
N VAL A 133 2.85 9.21 17.33
CA VAL A 133 2.92 7.74 17.33
C VAL A 133 3.56 7.23 18.62
N HIS A 134 2.95 6.24 19.24
CA HIS A 134 3.48 5.57 20.43
C HIS A 134 4.08 4.22 20.03
N ILE A 135 5.38 4.04 20.25
CA ILE A 135 6.09 2.76 20.10
C ILE A 135 6.81 2.53 21.42
N GLU A 136 6.47 1.44 22.11
CA GLU A 136 7.07 1.11 23.42
C GLU A 136 8.38 0.33 23.27
N GLY A 137 8.47 -0.54 22.25
CA GLY A 137 9.68 -1.28 21.91
C GLY A 137 10.63 -0.52 20.98
N ASP A 138 11.41 -1.28 20.20
CA ASP A 138 12.47 -0.72 19.37
C ASP A 138 11.95 -0.11 18.06
N ARG A 139 12.65 0.93 17.60
CA ARG A 139 12.47 1.53 16.29
C ARG A 139 13.64 1.16 15.41
N ILE A 140 13.46 0.17 14.55
CA ILE A 140 14.54 -0.35 13.71
C ILE A 140 14.20 -0.04 12.26
N SER A 141 15.09 0.70 11.59
CA SER A 141 15.04 0.93 10.15
C SER A 141 16.41 0.59 9.58
N LEU A 142 16.50 -0.57 8.93
CA LEU A 142 17.72 -1.01 8.26
C LEU A 142 17.48 -0.96 6.76
N SER A 143 18.07 0.01 6.07
CA SER A 143 18.14 0.02 4.61
C SER A 143 19.39 -0.74 4.16
N PHE A 144 19.23 -1.74 3.30
CA PHE A 144 20.38 -2.37 2.65
C PHE A 144 20.79 -1.51 1.45
N GLU A 145 21.47 -0.40 1.72
CA GLU A 145 22.22 0.32 0.69
C GLU A 145 23.47 -0.50 0.36
N ILE A 146 23.42 -1.26 -0.74
CA ILE A 146 24.61 -1.94 -1.25
C ILE A 146 25.50 -0.88 -1.92
N GLY A 147 26.56 -0.45 -1.22
CA GLY A 147 27.63 0.38 -1.79
C GLY A 147 27.67 1.86 -1.35
N GLY A 148 26.96 2.26 -0.29
CA GLY A 148 27.14 3.58 0.35
C GLY A 148 26.80 4.80 -0.51
N LYS A 149 26.12 4.60 -1.64
CA LYS A 149 25.63 5.65 -2.52
C LYS A 149 24.14 5.41 -2.71
N ASP A 150 23.34 6.41 -2.37
CA ASP A 150 22.02 6.61 -2.93
C ASP A 150 22.21 6.53 -4.46
N LEU A 151 21.79 5.43 -5.11
CA LEU A 151 22.15 5.08 -6.49
C LEU A 151 21.68 6.13 -7.53
N LEU A 152 21.00 7.19 -7.08
CA LEU A 152 20.49 8.29 -7.90
C LEU A 152 21.32 9.58 -7.83
N ARG A 153 22.16 9.79 -6.80
CA ARG A 153 22.97 11.01 -6.69
C ARG A 153 24.45 10.77 -6.96
N GLY A 154 24.96 9.64 -6.51
CA GLY A 154 26.38 9.35 -6.62
C GLY A 154 26.91 9.07 -8.04
N PHE A 155 26.05 8.83 -9.04
CA PHE A 155 26.50 8.59 -10.42
C PHE A 155 26.49 9.85 -11.31
N ILE A 156 25.85 10.94 -10.88
CA ILE A 156 25.79 12.18 -11.66
C ILE A 156 26.89 13.15 -11.20
N GLU A 157 27.21 13.17 -9.90
CA GLU A 157 28.25 14.06 -9.36
C GLU A 157 29.67 13.57 -9.69
N ASP A 158 29.96 12.26 -9.56
CA ASP A 158 31.31 11.72 -9.84
C ASP A 158 31.69 11.70 -11.33
N ALA A 159 30.71 11.75 -12.24
CA ALA A 159 30.97 11.77 -13.68
C ALA A 159 31.15 13.19 -14.25
N LEU A 160 30.87 14.23 -13.46
CA LEU A 160 30.97 15.63 -13.90
C LEU A 160 32.23 16.34 -13.40
N ASP A 161 32.94 15.79 -12.39
CA ASP A 161 34.10 16.45 -11.78
C ASP A 161 35.48 15.97 -12.28
N GLU A 162 35.57 14.84 -13.02
CA GLU A 162 36.88 14.34 -13.49
C GLU A 162 37.24 14.65 -14.96
N GLU A 163 36.33 15.22 -15.78
CA GLU A 163 36.69 15.57 -17.17
C GLU A 163 36.03 16.85 -17.74
N SER A 164 35.84 17.89 -16.92
CA SER A 164 35.78 19.22 -17.51
C SER A 164 36.62 20.20 -16.70
N GLY A 165 37.83 20.47 -17.22
CA GLY A 165 38.64 21.62 -16.85
C GLY A 165 37.94 22.93 -17.21
N CYS A 166 36.81 23.19 -16.58
CA CYS A 166 36.06 24.43 -16.67
C CYS A 166 36.28 25.21 -15.38
N HIS A 167 37.33 26.03 -15.38
CA HIS A 167 37.48 27.13 -14.44
C HIS A 167 36.49 28.23 -14.82
N ILE A 168 35.61 28.65 -13.91
CA ILE A 168 34.82 29.88 -14.07
C ILE A 168 35.80 31.05 -13.89
N ILE A 169 36.12 31.74 -14.98
CA ILE A 169 36.83 33.03 -14.91
C ILE A 169 35.81 34.06 -14.45
N ASP A 170 35.86 34.43 -13.18
CA ASP A 170 35.21 35.65 -12.69
C ASP A 170 35.94 36.84 -13.33
N ASN A 171 35.23 37.53 -14.21
CA ASN A 171 35.72 38.71 -14.90
C ASN A 171 35.18 39.96 -14.19
N ASP A 172 35.71 40.24 -13.01
CA ASP A 172 35.59 41.52 -12.30
C ASP A 172 36.99 41.77 -11.72
N ASP A 173 37.83 42.66 -12.27
CA ASP A 173 37.79 44.07 -11.93
C ASP A 173 38.32 44.96 -13.08
N VAL A 174 37.43 45.84 -13.52
CA VAL A 174 37.78 47.13 -14.14
C VAL A 174 38.10 48.11 -12.99
N THR A 175 39.09 48.99 -13.23
CA THR A 175 39.46 50.23 -12.48
C THR A 175 40.15 50.02 -11.11
N ASP A 176 41.32 50.60 -10.81
CA ASP A 176 41.64 52.04 -10.85
C ASP A 176 43.15 52.36 -11.02
N ALA A 177 43.39 53.54 -11.63
CA ALA A 177 44.53 54.48 -11.53
C ALA A 177 45.91 54.12 -12.14
#